data_AF-A0A1P8LYV4-F1
#
_entry.id   AF-A0A1P8LYV4-F1
#
_cell.length_a   1.000
_cell.length_b   1.000
_cell.length_c   1.000
_cell.angle_alpha   90.00
_cell.angle_beta   90.00
_cell.angle_gamma   90.00
#
_symmetry.space_group_name_H-M   'P 1'
#
loop_
_entity.id
_entity.type
_entity.pdbx_description
1 polymer ?
#
loop_
_entity_poly.entity_id
_entity_poly.type
_entity_poly.pdbx_seq_one_letter_code
_entity_poly.pdbx_strand_id
1 'polypeptide(L)'
;MRAYSALDDASTLTHHSGARIWGYGLPAWMQEDWRIHVARERDASKPRRRNVVGHRMTFKPGEVVIHDGVRVTSPARTWLDLAGLLNVDELIAAGDCKRQL
;
A
#
# COMPACT_ATOMS: atom_id res chain seq x y z
N MET A 1 5.11 19.14 7.50
CA MET A 1 4.68 17.92 6.78
C MET A 1 5.29 17.82 5.36
N ARG A 2 6.55 18.27 5.16
CA ARG A 2 7.24 18.30 3.85
C ARG A 2 8.26 17.16 3.67
N ALA A 3 8.37 16.23 4.61
CA ALA A 3 9.47 15.26 4.66
C ALA A 3 9.31 14.02 3.75
N TYR A 4 8.19 13.89 3.03
CA TYR A 4 7.94 12.77 2.10
C TYR A 4 7.92 13.17 0.62
N SER A 5 8.25 14.43 0.28
CA SER A 5 8.07 15.06 -1.05
C SER A 5 8.92 14.49 -2.19
N ALA A 6 9.42 13.27 -2.06
CA ALA A 6 10.04 12.53 -3.14
C ALA A 6 9.86 11.03 -2.85
N LEU A 7 8.61 10.57 -2.78
CA LEU A 7 8.32 9.28 -3.40
C LEU A 7 8.44 9.56 -4.89
N ASP A 8 9.67 9.40 -5.40
CA ASP A 8 9.98 9.59 -6.82
C ASP A 8 8.93 8.89 -7.69
N ASP A 9 8.60 9.46 -8.85
CA ASP A 9 7.38 9.21 -9.65
C ASP A 9 7.14 7.75 -10.04
N ALA A 10 8.09 6.86 -9.77
CA ALA A 10 7.95 5.42 -9.95
C ALA A 10 7.65 4.63 -8.65
N SER A 11 7.49 5.28 -7.49
CA SER A 11 7.08 4.63 -6.21
C SER A 11 5.58 4.47 -6.13
N THR A 12 5.09 3.26 -5.91
CA THR A 12 3.67 2.97 -5.68
C THR A 12 3.44 2.59 -4.22
N LEU A 13 2.48 3.23 -3.52
CA LEU A 13 2.03 2.80 -2.19
C LEU A 13 1.30 1.46 -2.28
N THR A 14 1.60 0.52 -1.38
CA THR A 14 1.04 -0.85 -1.39
C THR A 14 0.71 -1.36 0.02
N HIS A 15 0.11 -2.56 0.12
CA HIS A 15 -0.21 -3.24 1.37
C HIS A 15 -0.89 -2.29 2.38
N HIS A 16 -0.42 -2.26 3.62
CA HIS A 16 -0.80 -1.36 4.72
C HIS A 16 -0.96 0.11 4.30
N SER A 17 -0.01 0.65 3.52
CA SER A 17 -0.04 2.05 3.11
C SER A 17 -1.15 2.31 2.10
N GLY A 18 -1.33 1.42 1.12
CA GLY A 18 -2.47 1.51 0.21
C GLY A 18 -3.80 1.29 0.94
N ALA A 19 -3.82 0.38 1.91
CA ALA A 19 -5.03 0.06 2.66
C ALA A 19 -5.53 1.22 3.52
N ARG A 20 -4.60 2.01 4.08
CA ARG A 20 -4.93 3.26 4.78
C ARG A 20 -5.50 4.31 3.82
N ILE A 21 -4.96 4.44 2.61
CA ILE A 21 -5.51 5.34 1.58
C ILE A 21 -6.95 4.93 1.21
N TRP A 22 -7.22 3.63 1.06
CA TRP A 22 -8.55 3.14 0.69
C TRP A 22 -9.52 2.95 1.86
N GLY A 23 -9.12 3.25 3.10
CA GLY A 23 -9.98 3.15 4.28
C GLY A 23 -10.37 1.72 4.65
N TYR A 24 -9.50 0.73 4.41
CA TYR A 24 -9.74 -0.65 4.86
C TYR A 24 -9.65 -0.76 6.39
N GLY A 25 -10.52 -1.60 6.95
CA GLY A 25 -10.48 -1.97 8.37
C GLY A 25 -9.31 -2.90 8.66
N LEU A 26 -8.16 -2.34 9.05
CA LEU A 26 -6.97 -3.12 9.34
C LEU A 26 -6.99 -3.68 10.78
N PRO A 27 -6.41 -4.87 11.06
CA PRO A 27 -6.29 -5.39 12.41
C PRO A 27 -5.39 -4.49 13.27
N ALA A 28 -5.56 -4.52 14.60
CA ALA A 28 -4.91 -3.59 15.52
C ALA A 28 -3.38 -3.55 15.39
N TRP A 29 -2.74 -4.72 15.29
CA TRP A 29 -1.29 -4.85 15.11
C TRP A 29 -0.80 -4.16 13.83
N MET A 30 -1.64 -4.09 12.81
CA MET A 30 -1.34 -3.45 11.52
C MET A 30 -1.54 -1.94 11.59
N GLN A 31 -2.50 -1.47 12.40
CA GLN A 31 -2.72 -0.06 12.65
C GLN A 31 -1.52 0.57 13.38
N GLU A 32 -0.88 -0.18 14.28
CA GLU A 32 0.31 0.22 15.03
C GLU A 32 1.59 0.28 14.18
N ASP A 33 1.63 -0.38 13.01
CA ASP A 33 2.78 -0.34 12.10
C ASP A 33 2.79 0.94 11.24
N TRP A 34 3.55 1.94 11.67
CA TRP A 34 3.63 3.23 10.99
C TRP A 34 4.65 3.28 9.84
N ARG A 35 5.20 2.13 9.44
CA ARG A 35 6.10 2.07 8.27
C ARG A 35 5.32 2.33 7.00
N ILE A 36 5.97 2.97 6.03
CA ILE A 36 5.40 3.23 4.71
C ILE A 36 5.83 2.11 3.76
N HIS A 37 4.86 1.38 3.23
CA HIS A 37 5.06 0.29 2.28
C HIS A 37 5.00 0.83 0.86
N VAL A 38 6.11 0.71 0.15
CA VAL A 38 6.27 1.20 -1.21
C VAL A 38 6.76 0.08 -2.11
N ALA A 39 6.25 0.02 -3.31
CA ALA A 39 6.71 -0.90 -4.34
C ALA A 39 7.34 -0.13 -5.50
N ARG A 40 8.33 -0.76 -6.10
CA ARG A 40 8.93 -0.34 -7.36
C ARG A 40 8.82 -1.47 -8.36
N GLU A 41 8.58 -1.11 -9.63
CA GLU A 41 8.79 -2.04 -10.74
C GLU A 41 10.26 -2.46 -10.79
N ARG A 42 10.48 -3.69 -11.25
CA ARG A 42 11.71 -4.45 -11.09
C ARG A 42 12.83 -3.88 -11.99
N ASP A 43 13.39 -2.73 -11.58
CA ASP A 43 14.67 -2.15 -12.04
C ASP A 43 15.05 -0.85 -11.28
N ALA A 44 14.15 -0.27 -10.48
CA ALA A 44 14.49 0.91 -9.69
C ALA A 44 15.26 0.57 -8.40
N SER A 45 16.23 1.41 -8.04
CA SER A 45 17.00 1.31 -6.79
C SER A 45 16.10 1.38 -5.55
N LYS A 46 16.36 0.54 -4.54
CA LYS A 46 15.53 0.47 -3.32
C LYS A 46 15.74 1.74 -2.49
N PRO A 47 14.72 2.58 -2.26
CA PRO A 47 14.87 3.72 -1.35
C PRO A 47 15.15 3.19 0.06
N ARG A 48 16.35 3.41 0.60
CA ARG A 48 16.67 3.12 1.99
C ARG A 48 16.40 4.37 2.82
N ARG A 49 15.14 4.58 3.20
CA ARG A 49 14.74 5.61 4.17
C ARG A 49 14.31 4.93 5.47
N ARG A 50 14.66 5.53 6.61
CA ARG A 50 14.17 5.10 7.93
C ARG A 50 12.63 5.13 7.89
N ASN A 51 12.00 4.04 8.31
CA ASN A 51 10.53 3.83 8.29
C ASN A 51 9.89 3.58 6.91
N VAL A 52 10.66 3.16 5.90
CA VAL A 52 10.12 2.73 4.60
C VAL A 52 10.41 1.25 4.35
N VAL A 53 9.38 0.48 4.01
CA VAL A 53 9.49 -0.91 3.57
C VAL A 53 9.35 -0.94 2.06
N GLY A 54 10.48 -1.18 1.38
CA GLY A 54 10.53 -1.31 -0.07
C GLY A 54 10.25 -2.73 -0.56
N HIS A 55 9.30 -2.87 -1.47
CA HIS A 55 8.89 -4.08 -2.16
C HIS A 55 9.30 -4.03 -3.64
N ARG A 56 9.54 -5.20 -4.23
CA ARG A 56 9.70 -5.35 -5.68
C ARG A 56 8.49 -6.08 -6.22
N MET A 57 7.70 -5.41 -7.04
CA MET A 57 6.42 -5.94 -7.53
C MET A 57 6.28 -5.65 -9.02
N THR A 58 5.56 -6.53 -9.71
CA THR A 58 5.09 -6.28 -11.07
C THR A 58 3.60 -5.98 -10.99
N PHE A 59 3.16 -5.00 -11.78
CA PHE A 59 1.78 -4.58 -11.85
C PHE A 59 1.21 -4.89 -13.23
N LYS A 60 -0.03 -5.38 -13.27
CA LYS A 60 -0.81 -5.47 -14.49
C LYS A 60 -1.42 -4.10 -14.81
N PRO A 61 -1.83 -3.85 -16.07
CA PRO A 61 -2.60 -2.66 -16.41
C PRO A 61 -3.80 -2.48 -15.47
N GLY A 62 -3.98 -1.27 -14.93
CA GLY A 62 -5.06 -0.94 -13.99
C GLY A 62 -4.83 -1.32 -12.52
N GLU A 63 -3.74 -2.00 -12.18
CA GLU A 63 -3.42 -2.34 -10.78
C GLU A 63 -2.76 -1.19 -10.01
N VAL A 64 -2.34 -0.13 -10.70
CA VAL A 64 -1.82 1.10 -10.11
C VAL A 64 -2.67 2.27 -10.57
N VAL A 65 -3.08 3.11 -9.63
CA VAL A 65 -3.87 4.33 -9.87
C VAL A 65 -3.19 5.53 -9.21
N ILE A 66 -3.57 6.73 -9.65
CA ILE A 66 -3.20 7.97 -8.97
C ILE A 66 -4.34 8.37 -8.04
N HIS A 67 -4.03 8.57 -6.77
CA HIS A 67 -4.94 9.10 -5.77
C HIS A 67 -4.24 10.28 -5.08
N ASP A 68 -4.87 11.46 -5.13
CA ASP A 68 -4.31 12.72 -4.60
C ASP A 68 -2.85 13.00 -5.04
N GLY A 69 -2.56 12.73 -6.32
CA GLY A 69 -1.23 12.94 -6.91
C GLY A 69 -0.18 11.89 -6.54
N VAL A 70 -0.56 10.83 -5.82
CA VAL A 70 0.34 9.74 -5.43
C VAL A 70 -0.06 8.43 -6.10
N ARG A 71 0.93 7.66 -6.57
CA ARG A 71 0.70 6.30 -7.08
C ARG A 71 0.38 5.35 -5.93
N VAL A 72 -0.70 4.59 -6.06
CA VAL A 72 -1.13 3.59 -5.08
C VAL A 72 -1.67 2.37 -5.84
N THR A 73 -1.54 1.16 -5.28
CA THR A 73 -2.22 0.00 -5.85
C THR A 73 -3.73 0.22 -5.85
N SER A 74 -4.43 -0.21 -6.90
CA SER A 74 -5.89 -0.10 -6.98
C SER A 74 -6.53 -0.77 -5.75
N PRO A 75 -7.81 -0.48 -5.41
CA PRO A 75 -8.44 -1.10 -4.26
C PRO A 75 -8.38 -2.64 -4.31
N ALA A 76 -8.75 -3.22 -5.45
CA ALA A 76 -8.67 -4.67 -5.65
C ALA A 76 -7.25 -5.21 -5.49
N ARG A 77 -6.24 -4.52 -6.05
CA ARG A 77 -4.84 -4.94 -5.90
C ARG A 77 -4.34 -4.78 -4.47
N THR A 78 -4.75 -3.73 -3.76
CA THR A 78 -4.38 -3.52 -2.35
C THR A 78 -4.94 -4.64 -1.47
N TRP A 79 -6.19 -5.05 -1.70
CA TRP A 79 -6.78 -6.19 -0.97
C TRP A 79 -6.00 -7.48 -1.23
N LEU A 80 -5.57 -7.72 -2.48
CA LEU A 80 -4.68 -8.84 -2.79
C LEU A 80 -3.29 -8.73 -2.13
N ASP A 81 -2.72 -7.52 -2.05
CA ASP A 81 -1.45 -7.29 -1.34
C ASP A 81 -1.60 -7.64 0.16
N LEU A 82 -2.76 -7.37 0.77
CA LEU A 82 -3.06 -7.75 2.16
C LEU A 82 -3.22 -9.26 2.35
N ALA A 83 -3.73 -9.98 1.35
CA ALA A 83 -3.93 -11.43 1.42
C ALA A 83 -2.63 -12.21 1.66
N GLY A 84 -1.47 -11.63 1.30
CA GLY A 84 -0.16 -12.22 1.60
C GLY A 84 0.31 -12.03 3.06
N LEU A 85 -0.42 -11.26 3.87
CA LEU A 85 -0.05 -10.86 5.22
C LEU A 85 -1.10 -11.21 6.28
N LEU A 86 -2.36 -11.20 5.88
CA LEU A 86 -3.52 -11.44 6.74
C LEU A 86 -3.95 -12.90 6.63
N ASN A 87 -4.52 -13.43 7.71
CA ASN A 87 -5.29 -14.67 7.61
C ASN A 87 -6.65 -14.42 6.92
N VAL A 88 -7.37 -15.49 6.60
CA VAL A 88 -8.64 -15.42 5.85
C VAL A 88 -9.68 -14.55 6.57
N ASP A 89 -9.84 -14.70 7.88
CA ASP A 89 -10.84 -13.96 8.66
C ASP A 89 -10.52 -12.46 8.71
N GLU A 90 -9.25 -12.12 8.92
CA GLU A 90 -8.76 -10.74 8.88
C GLU A 90 -8.95 -10.12 7.49
N LEU A 91 -8.72 -10.89 6.43
CA LEU A 91 -8.85 -10.43 5.04
C LEU A 91 -10.32 -10.18 4.65
N ILE A 92 -11.23 -11.05 5.10
CA ILE A 92 -12.68 -10.86 4.96
C ILE A 92 -13.10 -9.59 5.68
N ALA A 93 -12.73 -9.45 6.96
CA ALA A 93 -13.06 -8.27 7.76
C ALA A 93 -12.55 -6.97 7.12
N ALA A 94 -11.32 -6.97 6.59
CA ALA A 94 -10.75 -5.81 5.90
C ALA A 94 -11.53 -5.44 4.63
N GLY A 95 -12.02 -6.44 3.87
CA GLY A 95 -12.84 -6.24 2.67
C GLY A 95 -14.23 -5.70 2.99
N ASP A 96 -14.89 -6.27 4.01
CA ASP A 96 -16.25 -5.90 4.41
C ASP A 96 -16.33 -4.52 5.07
N CYS A 97 -15.29 -4.13 5.82
CA CYS A 97 -15.25 -2.86 6.55
C CYS A 97 -14.80 -1.67 5.69
N LYS A 98 -14.69 -1.81 4.36
CA LYS A 98 -14.25 -0.70 3.49
C LYS A 98 -15.15 0.51 3.72
N ARG A 99 -14.59 1.56 4.34
CA ARG A 99 -15.33 2.81 4.53
C ARG A 99 -15.34 3.55 3.19
N GLN A 100 -16.54 3.78 2.65
CA GLN A 100 -16.70 4.72 1.55
C GLN A 100 -16.44 6.11 2.11
N LEU A 101 -15.35 6.74 1.70
CA LEU A 101 -15.11 8.18 1.85
C LEU A 101 -15.70 8.90 0.64
#